data_AF-A0A7W0SQ21-F1
#
_entry.id   AF-A0A7W0SQ21-F1
#
_cell.length_a   1.000
_cell.length_b   1.000
_cell.length_c   1.000
_cell.angle_alpha   90.00
_cell.angle_beta   90.00
_cell.angle_gamma   90.00
#
_symmetry.space_group_name_H-M   'P 1'
#
loop_
_entity.id
_entity.type
_entity.pdbx_description
1 polymer ?
#
loop_
_entity_poly.entity_id
_entity_poly.type
_entity_poly.pdbx_seq_one_letter_code
_entity_poly.pdbx_strand_id
1 'polypeptide(L)'
;AIGTIGARIEVTSVFDGWGYVHLFDSNLQELDTYAIPEAMDPLFARGYGDLSVHEVAVDPQEPTLAYLSYYSGGLRAIQIVSDAATCAAQGDTAPCLVEVGGFIDPLGNNFWGVETFVDEKTGGTIILASDRDSGLWIFRDP
;
A
#
# COMPACT_ATOMS: atom_id res chain seq x y z
N ALA A 1 -8.22 50.51 -1.90
CA ALA A 1 -9.25 51.24 -2.67
C ALA A 1 -9.99 50.24 -3.55
N ILE A 2 -11.24 50.52 -3.96
CA ILE A 2 -11.87 49.73 -5.03
C ILE A 2 -10.94 49.87 -6.27
N GLY A 3 -10.39 48.75 -6.76
CA GLY A 3 -9.42 48.73 -7.86
C GLY A 3 -7.93 48.57 -7.47
N THR A 4 -7.60 48.24 -6.21
CA THR A 4 -6.21 47.89 -5.87
C THR A 4 -5.81 46.54 -6.50
N ILE A 5 -4.69 46.51 -7.21
CA ILE A 5 -4.13 45.28 -7.80
C ILE A 5 -3.83 44.29 -6.68
N GLY A 6 -4.34 43.06 -6.82
CA GLY A 6 -4.13 41.98 -5.87
C GLY A 6 -2.66 41.59 -5.73
N ALA A 7 -2.32 40.89 -4.65
CA ALA A 7 -0.97 40.38 -4.44
C ALA A 7 -0.56 39.46 -5.60
N ARG A 8 0.69 39.56 -6.04
CA ARG A 8 1.26 38.61 -6.99
C ARG A 8 1.52 37.31 -6.23
N ILE A 9 0.86 36.24 -6.63
CA ILE A 9 1.02 34.91 -6.05
C ILE A 9 1.77 34.05 -7.06
N GLU A 10 2.72 33.27 -6.57
CA GLU A 10 3.37 32.18 -7.30
C GLU A 10 2.99 30.87 -6.61
N VAL A 11 2.54 29.90 -7.39
CA VAL A 11 2.19 28.56 -6.92
C VAL A 11 3.03 27.58 -7.72
N THR A 12 3.77 26.75 -7.02
CA THR A 12 4.55 25.65 -7.59
C THR A 12 4.01 24.32 -7.05
N SER A 13 4.32 23.22 -7.73
CA SER A 13 4.05 21.88 -7.25
C SER A 13 5.36 21.11 -7.11
N VAL A 14 5.41 20.24 -6.12
CA VAL A 14 6.48 19.28 -5.90
C VAL A 14 5.82 17.90 -5.84
N PHE A 15 6.52 16.88 -6.34
CA PHE A 15 6.08 15.50 -6.17
C PHE A 15 6.36 15.08 -4.72
N ASP A 16 5.34 14.60 -4.04
CA ASP A 16 5.38 14.18 -2.63
C ASP A 16 4.95 12.71 -2.48
N GLY A 17 5.24 11.92 -3.51
CA GLY A 17 4.88 10.52 -3.58
C GLY A 17 3.49 10.22 -4.14
N TRP A 18 3.24 8.93 -4.30
CA TRP A 18 1.94 8.35 -4.63
C TRP A 18 1.29 7.76 -3.37
N GLY A 19 -0.02 7.51 -3.41
CA GLY A 19 -0.82 7.13 -2.24
C GLY A 19 -0.28 5.90 -1.47
N TYR A 20 -0.36 5.98 -0.14
CA TYR A 20 0.16 5.02 0.84
C TYR A 20 -0.93 4.63 1.84
N VAL A 21 -0.68 3.59 2.65
CA VAL A 21 -1.59 3.23 3.77
C VAL A 21 -1.10 3.82 5.08
N HIS A 22 -2.04 4.01 6.00
CA HIS A 22 -1.79 4.50 7.35
C HIS A 22 -2.21 3.44 8.36
N LEU A 23 -1.41 3.28 9.42
CA LEU A 23 -1.74 2.51 10.60
C LEU A 23 -2.22 3.47 11.69
N PHE A 24 -3.41 3.22 12.22
CA PHE A 24 -4.00 4.00 13.31
C PHE A 24 -4.24 3.13 14.54
N ASP A 25 -4.11 3.71 15.73
CA ASP A 25 -4.58 3.10 16.97
C ASP A 25 -6.12 3.22 17.11
N SER A 26 -6.66 2.67 18.20
CA SER A 26 -8.10 2.75 18.50
C SER A 26 -8.63 4.17 18.76
N ASN A 27 -7.73 5.14 18.95
CA ASN A 27 -8.04 6.56 19.15
C ASN A 27 -7.85 7.38 17.86
N LEU A 28 -7.58 6.73 16.73
CA LEU A 28 -7.22 7.36 15.45
C LEU A 28 -5.93 8.19 15.51
N GLN A 29 -5.03 7.88 16.45
CA GLN A 29 -3.67 8.37 16.40
C GLN A 29 -2.90 7.59 15.34
N GLU A 30 -2.28 8.31 14.40
CA GLU A 30 -1.38 7.71 13.41
C GLU A 30 -0.15 7.13 14.12
N LEU A 31 0.12 5.86 13.85
CA LEU A 31 1.26 5.12 14.37
C LEU A 31 2.36 4.98 13.32
N ASP A 32 1.96 4.73 12.07
CA ASP A 32 2.89 4.49 10.98
C ASP A 32 2.23 4.67 9.61
N THR A 33 3.04 4.71 8.55
CA THR A 33 2.63 4.71 7.16
C THR A 33 3.44 3.72 6.34
N TYR A 34 2.86 3.14 5.29
CA TYR A 34 3.59 2.26 4.39
C TYR A 34 3.40 2.66 2.93
N ALA A 35 4.52 2.87 2.25
CA ALA A 35 4.63 3.09 0.81
C ALA A 35 5.75 2.21 0.22
N ILE A 36 5.57 1.73 -1.01
CA ILE A 36 6.69 1.11 -1.73
C ILE A 36 7.75 2.17 -2.09
N PRO A 37 9.06 1.84 -2.14
CA PRO A 37 10.10 2.82 -2.43
C PRO A 37 9.88 3.60 -3.74
N GLU A 38 9.39 2.91 -4.77
CA GLU A 38 9.10 3.51 -6.08
C GLU A 38 8.00 4.57 -6.00
N ALA A 39 7.07 4.45 -5.05
CA ALA A 39 5.99 5.42 -4.87
C ALA A 39 6.52 6.77 -4.37
N MET A 40 7.69 6.80 -3.72
CA MET A 40 8.31 7.99 -3.13
C MET A 40 9.46 8.57 -3.99
N ASP A 41 9.80 7.92 -5.11
CA ASP A 41 10.90 8.35 -5.98
C ASP A 41 10.38 9.21 -7.16
N PRO A 42 10.79 10.48 -7.29
CA PRO A 42 10.42 11.34 -8.41
C PRO A 42 10.78 10.78 -9.79
N LEU A 43 11.74 9.87 -9.90
CA LEU A 43 12.09 9.19 -11.14
C LEU A 43 10.96 8.28 -11.65
N PHE A 44 10.10 7.82 -10.74
CA PHE A 44 8.94 6.98 -11.03
C PHE A 44 7.63 7.78 -11.13
N ALA A 45 7.69 9.11 -11.04
CA ALA A 45 6.50 9.97 -11.07
C ALA A 45 5.75 9.96 -12.41
N ARG A 46 6.33 9.43 -13.50
CA ARG A 46 5.68 9.33 -14.81
C ARG A 46 6.17 8.11 -15.59
N GLY A 47 5.25 7.41 -16.25
CA GLY A 47 5.58 6.33 -17.19
C GLY A 47 5.80 4.95 -16.59
N TYR A 48 5.61 4.80 -15.27
CA TYR A 48 5.76 3.53 -14.54
C TYR A 48 4.43 2.96 -14.02
N GLY A 49 3.31 3.49 -14.52
CA GLY A 49 1.96 3.13 -14.07
C GLY A 49 1.52 3.87 -12.81
N ASP A 50 0.43 3.40 -12.22
CA ASP A 50 -0.10 3.96 -10.98
C ASP A 50 0.59 3.25 -9.81
N LEU A 51 1.34 3.98 -8.99
CA LEU A 51 2.05 3.44 -7.83
C LEU A 51 1.32 3.82 -6.53
N SER A 52 0.03 3.53 -6.46
CA SER A 52 -0.80 3.82 -5.28
C SER A 52 -1.59 2.59 -4.85
N VAL A 53 -2.06 2.61 -3.60
CA VAL A 53 -2.92 1.57 -3.05
C VAL A 53 -4.36 1.82 -3.47
N HIS A 54 -5.03 0.78 -3.97
CA HIS A 54 -6.47 0.82 -4.22
C HIS A 54 -7.28 0.23 -3.06
N GLU A 55 -6.86 -0.93 -2.55
CA GLU A 55 -7.60 -1.67 -1.53
C GLU A 55 -6.64 -2.39 -0.56
N VAL A 56 -7.16 -2.64 0.64
CA VAL A 56 -6.51 -3.40 1.72
C VAL A 56 -7.45 -4.52 2.14
N ALA A 57 -6.97 -5.75 2.17
CA ALA A 57 -7.68 -6.90 2.74
C ALA A 57 -6.86 -7.52 3.87
N VAL A 58 -7.47 -7.66 5.05
CA VAL A 58 -6.82 -8.25 6.23
C VAL A 58 -7.01 -9.76 6.21
N ASP A 59 -5.95 -10.52 6.50
CA ASP A 59 -6.05 -11.97 6.59
C ASP A 59 -7.12 -12.38 7.63
N PRO A 60 -8.09 -13.24 7.26
CA PRO A 60 -9.21 -13.60 8.13
C PRO A 60 -8.80 -14.48 9.33
N GLN A 61 -7.58 -15.01 9.34
CA GLN A 61 -7.02 -15.90 10.34
C GLN A 61 -5.86 -15.28 11.12
N GLU A 62 -5.18 -14.28 10.55
CA GLU A 62 -4.09 -13.51 11.18
C GLU A 62 -4.34 -11.99 11.06
N PRO A 63 -4.97 -11.34 12.07
CA PRO A 63 -5.41 -9.95 11.97
C PRO A 63 -4.27 -8.93 11.89
N THR A 64 -3.02 -9.34 12.11
CA THR A 64 -1.85 -8.47 11.91
C THR A 64 -1.33 -8.48 10.48
N LEU A 65 -1.76 -9.43 9.63
CA LEU A 65 -1.34 -9.57 8.25
C LEU A 65 -2.40 -8.97 7.32
N ALA A 66 -1.97 -8.17 6.35
CA ALA A 66 -2.84 -7.58 5.34
C ALA A 66 -2.21 -7.60 3.95
N TYR A 67 -3.05 -7.57 2.93
CA TYR A 67 -2.66 -7.57 1.53
C TYR A 67 -3.15 -6.31 0.85
N LEU A 68 -2.31 -5.72 0.00
CA LEU A 68 -2.58 -4.47 -0.71
C LEU A 68 -2.65 -4.73 -2.21
N SER A 69 -3.70 -4.22 -2.87
CA SER A 69 -3.69 -4.04 -4.31
C SER A 69 -2.99 -2.72 -4.66
N TYR A 70 -1.72 -2.81 -5.05
CA TYR A 70 -0.86 -1.65 -5.28
C TYR A 70 -0.77 -1.28 -6.77
N TYR A 71 -1.84 -1.43 -7.57
CA TYR A 71 -1.84 -1.20 -9.02
C TYR A 71 -0.58 -1.76 -9.71
N SER A 72 0.22 -0.91 -10.39
CA SER A 72 1.46 -1.29 -11.06
C SER A 72 2.60 -1.62 -10.11
N GLY A 73 2.46 -1.24 -8.85
CA GLY A 73 3.28 -1.72 -7.75
C GLY A 73 3.11 -3.20 -7.49
N GLY A 74 1.97 -3.84 -7.80
CA GLY A 74 1.77 -5.28 -7.58
C GLY A 74 0.96 -5.61 -6.34
N LEU A 75 0.89 -6.91 -6.01
CA LEU A 75 0.35 -7.37 -4.73
C LEU A 75 1.43 -7.18 -3.66
N ARG A 76 1.06 -6.66 -2.50
CA ARG A 76 1.94 -6.54 -1.34
C ARG A 76 1.31 -7.21 -0.14
N ALA A 77 2.10 -7.91 0.66
CA ALA A 77 1.73 -8.41 1.97
C ALA A 77 2.47 -7.59 3.02
N ILE A 78 1.74 -6.98 3.94
CA ILE A 78 2.27 -6.17 5.03
C ILE A 78 1.83 -6.75 6.37
N GLN A 79 2.69 -6.66 7.38
CA GLN A 79 2.40 -7.11 8.73
C GLN A 79 2.57 -5.97 9.74
N ILE A 80 1.62 -5.86 10.66
CA ILE A 80 1.74 -5.01 11.84
C ILE A 80 2.68 -5.69 12.82
N VAL A 81 3.85 -5.11 13.04
CA VAL A 81 4.88 -5.62 13.95
C VAL A 81 4.94 -4.74 15.19
N SER A 82 4.84 -5.36 16.37
CA SER A 82 4.97 -4.66 17.67
C SER A 82 6.39 -4.77 18.26
N ASP A 83 7.30 -5.48 17.59
CA ASP A 83 8.69 -5.59 18.03
C ASP A 83 9.45 -4.28 17.77
N ALA A 84 9.97 -3.68 18.85
CA ALA A 84 10.64 -2.39 18.79
C ALA A 84 11.96 -2.42 18.01
N ALA A 85 12.67 -3.56 17.98
CA ALA A 85 13.92 -3.66 17.24
C ALA A 85 13.67 -3.73 15.73
N THR A 86 12.63 -4.45 15.30
CA THR A 86 12.20 -4.47 13.89
C THR A 86 11.79 -3.08 13.42
N CYS A 87 10.93 -2.37 14.16
CA CYS A 87 10.50 -1.02 13.77
C CYS A 87 11.65 -0.02 13.75
N ALA A 88 12.54 -0.06 14.77
CA ALA A 88 13.70 0.82 14.81
C ALA A 88 14.65 0.61 13.61
N ALA A 89 14.73 -0.60 13.05
CA ALA A 89 15.54 -0.88 11.87
C ALA A 89 15.00 -0.21 10.59
N GLN A 90 13.70 0.12 10.55
CA GLN A 90 13.06 0.87 9.47
C GLN A 90 13.03 2.38 9.72
N GLY A 91 13.35 2.81 10.95
CA GLY A 91 13.32 4.21 11.36
C GLY A 91 12.08 4.59 12.16
N ASP A 92 11.23 3.62 12.50
CA ASP A 92 9.90 3.85 13.09
C ASP A 92 9.81 3.41 14.56
N THR A 93 8.72 3.84 15.21
CA THR A 93 8.35 3.40 16.56
C THR A 93 7.35 2.25 16.47
N ALA A 94 7.42 1.30 17.39
CA ALA A 94 6.44 0.22 17.43
C ALA A 94 5.05 0.70 17.91
N PRO A 95 3.96 0.16 17.34
CA PRO A 95 3.92 -0.80 16.23
C PRO A 95 4.12 -0.13 14.86
N CYS A 96 4.71 -0.86 13.91
CA CYS A 96 5.00 -0.41 12.54
C CYS A 96 4.49 -1.43 11.49
N LEU A 97 4.46 -1.02 10.22
CA LEU A 97 4.08 -1.82 9.05
C LEU A 97 5.34 -2.33 8.33
N VAL A 98 5.46 -3.64 8.20
CA VAL A 98 6.59 -4.29 7.50
C VAL A 98 6.08 -5.03 6.27
N GLU A 99 6.66 -4.78 5.09
CA GLU A 99 6.43 -5.65 3.92
C GLU A 99 7.05 -7.02 4.19
N VAL A 100 6.22 -8.06 4.18
CA VAL A 100 6.60 -9.46 4.44
C VAL A 100 6.53 -10.33 3.19
N GLY A 101 6.00 -9.80 2.09
CA GLY A 101 5.94 -10.49 0.81
C GLY A 101 5.25 -9.67 -0.26
N GLY A 102 5.25 -10.19 -1.48
CA GLY A 102 4.61 -9.52 -2.60
C GLY A 102 4.78 -10.27 -3.91
N PHE A 103 4.06 -9.82 -4.92
CA PHE A 103 4.16 -10.35 -6.27
C PHE A 103 3.95 -9.23 -7.29
N ILE A 104 4.85 -9.19 -8.28
CA ILE A 104 4.75 -8.37 -9.50
C ILE A 104 4.95 -9.32 -10.66
N ASP A 105 4.05 -9.29 -11.65
CA ASP A 105 4.24 -10.10 -12.85
C ASP A 105 5.43 -9.56 -13.66
N PRO A 106 6.32 -10.40 -14.20
CA PRO A 106 7.46 -9.94 -15.02
C PRO A 106 7.09 -9.11 -16.25
N LEU A 107 5.86 -9.24 -16.76
CA LEU A 107 5.31 -8.45 -17.87
C LEU A 107 4.55 -7.21 -17.39
N GLY A 108 4.46 -7.01 -16.08
CA GLY A 108 3.70 -5.95 -15.44
C GLY A 108 2.27 -6.39 -15.07
N ASN A 109 1.68 -5.65 -14.14
CA ASN A 109 0.32 -5.88 -13.67
C ASN A 109 -0.33 -4.51 -13.36
N ASN A 110 -1.63 -4.54 -13.06
CA ASN A 110 -2.43 -3.41 -12.62
C ASN A 110 -3.53 -3.89 -11.66
N PHE A 111 -3.12 -4.33 -10.46
CA PHE A 111 -4.05 -4.87 -9.47
C PHE A 111 -4.94 -3.77 -8.90
N TRP A 112 -6.25 -3.91 -9.11
CA TRP A 112 -7.28 -3.00 -8.63
C TRP A 112 -7.84 -3.48 -7.29
N GLY A 113 -8.38 -4.68 -7.20
CA GLY A 113 -8.99 -5.18 -5.96
C GLY A 113 -8.18 -6.29 -5.30
N VAL A 114 -8.33 -6.43 -3.99
CA VAL A 114 -7.80 -7.55 -3.21
C VAL A 114 -8.84 -7.98 -2.17
N GLU A 115 -9.09 -9.29 -2.07
CA GLU A 115 -10.01 -9.86 -1.08
C GLU A 115 -9.44 -11.17 -0.55
N THR A 116 -9.72 -11.49 0.71
CA THR A 116 -9.19 -12.68 1.37
C THR A 116 -10.29 -13.52 1.99
N PHE A 117 -10.18 -14.84 1.88
CA PHE A 117 -11.10 -15.76 2.53
C PHE A 117 -10.42 -17.06 2.94
N VAL A 118 -11.04 -17.76 3.88
CA VAL A 118 -10.59 -19.10 4.29
C VAL A 118 -11.15 -20.14 3.31
N ASP A 119 -10.28 -20.90 2.66
CA ASP A 119 -10.70 -22.04 1.85
C ASP A 119 -11.28 -23.13 2.75
N GLU A 120 -12.59 -23.37 2.66
CA GLU A 120 -13.30 -24.35 3.47
C GLU A 120 -12.76 -25.79 3.33
N LYS A 121 -12.05 -26.11 2.24
CA LYS A 121 -11.50 -27.44 2.00
C LYS A 121 -10.12 -27.64 2.63
N THR A 122 -9.29 -26.61 2.61
CA THR A 122 -7.89 -26.71 3.05
C THR A 122 -7.63 -26.01 4.38
N GLY A 123 -8.50 -25.09 4.78
CA GLY A 123 -8.33 -24.21 5.94
C GLY A 123 -7.30 -23.08 5.72
N GLY A 124 -6.66 -23.02 4.55
CA GLY A 124 -5.68 -21.97 4.24
C GLY A 124 -6.34 -20.68 3.79
N THR A 125 -5.64 -19.55 3.97
CA THR A 125 -6.06 -18.27 3.40
C THR A 125 -5.82 -18.26 1.89
N ILE A 126 -6.83 -17.85 1.13
CA ILE A 126 -6.74 -17.53 -0.28
C ILE A 126 -6.79 -16.02 -0.45
N ILE A 127 -5.90 -15.49 -1.30
CA ILE A 127 -5.91 -14.08 -1.68
C ILE A 127 -6.37 -13.99 -3.14
N LEU A 128 -7.45 -13.24 -3.36
CA LEU A 128 -7.99 -12.94 -4.68
C LEU A 128 -7.55 -11.53 -5.06
N ALA A 129 -6.67 -11.41 -6.05
CA ALA A 129 -6.28 -10.11 -6.59
C ALA A 129 -6.90 -9.93 -7.98
N SER A 130 -7.68 -8.87 -8.16
CA SER A 130 -8.25 -8.53 -9.47
C SER A 130 -7.32 -7.56 -10.19
N ASP A 131 -6.96 -7.92 -11.41
CA ASP A 131 -6.06 -7.19 -12.28
C ASP A 131 -6.85 -6.62 -13.46
N ARG A 132 -6.62 -5.34 -13.78
CA ARG A 132 -7.37 -4.66 -14.86
C ARG A 132 -7.00 -5.16 -16.24
N ASP A 133 -5.81 -5.72 -16.39
CA ASP A 133 -5.27 -6.14 -17.68
C ASP A 133 -5.55 -7.63 -17.95
N SER A 134 -5.65 -8.44 -16.90
CA SER A 134 -5.68 -9.90 -16.99
C SER A 134 -6.78 -10.61 -16.19
N GLY A 135 -7.55 -9.88 -15.36
CA GLY A 135 -8.67 -10.44 -14.59
C GLY A 135 -8.25 -11.01 -13.24
N LEU A 136 -8.77 -12.17 -12.84
CA LEU A 136 -8.59 -12.70 -11.50
C LEU A 136 -7.29 -13.51 -11.35
N TRP A 137 -6.50 -13.15 -10.34
CA TRP A 137 -5.34 -13.90 -9.85
C TRP A 137 -5.67 -14.50 -8.49
N ILE A 138 -5.19 -15.73 -8.26
CA ILE A 138 -5.45 -16.48 -7.03
C ILE A 138 -4.09 -16.84 -6.43
N PHE A 139 -3.82 -16.32 -5.25
CA PHE A 139 -2.63 -16.63 -4.47
C PHE A 139 -3.03 -17.45 -3.24
N ARG A 140 -2.05 -18.17 -2.70
CA ARG A 140 -2.14 -18.86 -1.41
C ARG A 140 -1.09 -18.28 -0.50
N ASP A 141 -1.49 -17.97 0.72
CA ASP A 141 -0.53 -17.69 1.78
C ASP A 141 0.25 -18.98 2.09
N PRO A 142 1.60 -18.96 2.10
CA PRO A 142 2.44 -20.15 2.18
C PRO A 142 2.47 -20.84 3.55
#